data_AF-A0A2D4MFL8-F1
#
_entry.id   AF-A0A2D4MFL8-F1
#
_cell.length_a   1.000
_cell.length_b   1.000
_cell.length_c   1.000
_cell.angle_alpha   90.00
_cell.angle_beta   90.00
_cell.angle_gamma   90.00
#
_symmetry.space_group_name_H-M   'P 1'
#
loop_
_entity.id
_entity.type
_entity.pdbx_description
1 polymer ?
#
loop_
_entity_poly.entity_id
_entity_poly.type
_entity_poly.pdbx_seq_one_letter_code
_entity_poly.pdbx_strand_id
1 'polypeptide(L)'
;SSALESAFCRLVEALESRDEVKTQWGISDFIKAFIKFHGHVYLSKNLEKLNPLREKLEEQFQKLLFQKTFNSQQLVHITVINLFQLHHLRDFSNETEQHSYSQDEQLCWTQLLALFMSFLGILCKCPLQNDYQEESWGSYPLPALKVSMDWLKLRPSVFQETVVDERQYVWPWLISLLNSFQPREEDLSCPNGKNIPL
;
A
#
# COMPACT_ATOMS: atom_id res chain seq x y z
N SER A 1 -5.87 6.52 -20.32
CA SER A 1 -4.54 5.87 -20.39
C SER A 1 -3.45 6.84 -20.82
N SER A 2 -3.51 7.46 -22.01
CA SER A 2 -2.41 8.27 -22.58
C SER A 2 -1.94 9.50 -21.76
N ALA A 3 -2.85 10.22 -21.10
CA ALA A 3 -2.48 11.39 -20.29
C ALA A 3 -1.71 10.99 -19.01
N LEU A 4 -2.09 9.88 -18.39
CA LEU A 4 -1.44 9.36 -17.18
C LEU A 4 -0.05 8.81 -17.52
N GLU A 5 0.05 8.09 -18.64
CA GLU A 5 1.31 7.58 -19.18
C GLU A 5 2.29 8.72 -19.52
N SER A 6 1.82 9.75 -20.21
CA SER A 6 2.62 10.95 -20.49
C SER A 6 3.07 11.67 -19.22
N ALA A 7 2.20 11.75 -18.21
CA ALA A 7 2.54 12.34 -16.92
C ALA A 7 3.61 11.51 -16.18
N PHE A 8 3.47 10.18 -16.12
CA PHE A 8 4.45 9.29 -15.50
C PHE A 8 5.79 9.31 -16.23
N CYS A 9 5.81 9.26 -17.57
CA CYS A 9 7.05 9.40 -18.35
C CYS A 9 7.78 10.69 -17.99
N ARG A 10 7.08 11.84 -18.07
CA ARG A 10 7.68 13.15 -17.77
C ARG A 10 8.16 13.27 -16.33
N LEU A 11 7.43 12.69 -15.36
CA LEU A 11 7.84 12.71 -13.97
C LEU A 11 9.05 11.81 -13.72
N VAL A 12 9.07 10.58 -14.24
CA VAL A 12 10.19 9.66 -14.07
C VAL A 12 11.46 10.27 -14.67
N GLU A 13 11.39 10.80 -15.88
CA GLU A 13 12.52 11.49 -16.54
C GLU A 13 13.01 12.69 -15.72
N ALA A 14 12.10 13.52 -15.22
CA ALA A 14 12.46 14.67 -14.39
C ALA A 14 13.11 14.25 -13.06
N LEU A 15 12.68 13.13 -12.47
CA LEU A 15 13.19 12.61 -11.21
C LEU A 15 14.53 11.88 -11.37
N GLU A 16 14.78 11.19 -12.48
CA GLU A 16 16.06 10.55 -12.77
C GLU A 16 17.22 11.55 -12.92
N SER A 17 16.93 12.78 -13.38
CA SER A 17 17.93 13.84 -13.49
C SER A 17 18.42 14.42 -12.14
N ARG A 18 17.82 14.01 -11.01
CA ARG A 18 18.03 14.61 -9.68
C ARG A 18 18.26 13.59 -8.57
N ASP A 19 18.84 12.43 -8.87
CA ASP A 19 19.15 11.43 -7.85
C ASP A 19 20.32 11.92 -6.96
N GLU A 20 19.99 12.68 -5.90
CA GLU A 20 20.89 12.90 -4.77
C GLU A 20 20.83 11.70 -3.81
N VAL A 21 21.99 11.13 -3.47
CA VAL A 21 22.10 10.02 -2.50
C VAL A 21 21.84 10.55 -1.09
N LYS A 22 20.56 10.73 -0.74
CA LYS A 22 20.13 11.08 0.62
C LYS A 22 19.82 9.83 1.42
N THR A 23 20.44 9.71 2.59
CA THR A 23 20.21 8.60 3.52
C THR A 23 18.95 8.79 4.37
N GLN A 24 18.50 10.04 4.55
CA GLN A 24 17.33 10.43 5.33
C GLN A 24 16.36 11.23 4.46
N TRP A 25 15.12 10.77 4.35
CA TRP A 25 14.11 11.41 3.51
C TRP A 25 13.15 12.26 4.34
N GLY A 26 12.82 13.45 3.84
CA GLY A 26 11.59 14.13 4.22
C GLY A 26 10.40 13.60 3.43
N ILE A 27 9.18 14.07 3.75
CA ILE A 27 7.96 13.67 3.04
C ILE A 27 8.03 13.92 1.53
N SER A 28 8.66 15.03 1.10
CA SER A 28 8.80 15.33 -0.33
C SER A 28 9.69 14.33 -1.06
N ASP A 29 10.81 13.93 -0.44
CA ASP A 29 11.72 12.95 -1.02
C ASP A 29 11.05 11.58 -1.11
N PHE A 30 10.31 11.19 -0.05
CA PHE A 30 9.50 9.97 -0.05
C PHE A 30 8.46 9.96 -1.17
N ILE A 31 7.67 11.02 -1.32
CA ILE A 31 6.62 11.09 -2.36
C ILE A 31 7.23 11.04 -3.76
N LYS A 32 8.38 11.69 -3.99
CA LYS A 32 9.10 11.60 -5.27
C LYS A 32 9.54 10.17 -5.56
N ALA A 33 10.18 9.51 -4.61
CA ALA A 33 10.62 8.12 -4.74
C ALA A 33 9.44 7.16 -4.96
N PHE A 34 8.33 7.37 -4.25
CA PHE A 34 7.12 6.59 -4.37
C PHE A 34 6.52 6.72 -5.78
N ILE A 35 6.40 7.94 -6.30
CA ILE A 35 5.92 8.17 -7.67
C ILE A 35 6.88 7.56 -8.70
N LYS A 36 8.20 7.65 -8.47
CA LYS A 36 9.21 7.04 -9.34
C LYS A 36 9.07 5.52 -9.40
N PHE A 37 8.85 4.86 -8.25
CA PHE A 37 8.57 3.42 -8.19
C PHE A 37 7.34 3.05 -9.04
N HIS A 38 6.23 3.77 -8.85
CA HIS A 38 5.03 3.55 -9.65
C HIS A 38 5.22 3.83 -11.14
N GLY A 39 6.07 4.81 -11.49
CA GLY A 39 6.43 5.08 -12.88
C GLY A 39 7.21 3.94 -13.52
N HIS A 40 8.17 3.34 -12.81
CA HIS A 40 8.90 2.15 -13.29
C HIS A 40 7.94 0.97 -13.54
N VAL A 41 6.98 0.76 -12.63
CA VAL A 41 5.95 -0.28 -12.77
C VAL A 41 5.00 0.01 -13.93
N TYR A 42 4.43 1.22 -13.99
CA TYR A 42 3.41 1.59 -14.99
C TYR A 42 3.97 1.59 -16.41
N LEU A 43 5.23 2.02 -16.59
CA LEU A 43 5.88 2.08 -17.90
C LEU A 43 6.61 0.79 -18.26
N SER A 44 6.73 -0.16 -17.33
CA SER A 44 7.57 -1.35 -17.46
C SER A 44 9.01 -1.03 -17.91
N LYS A 45 9.64 -0.05 -17.25
CA LYS A 45 10.98 0.48 -17.61
C LYS A 45 11.90 0.59 -16.40
N ASN A 46 13.18 0.29 -16.61
CA ASN A 46 14.23 0.31 -15.58
C ASN A 46 13.85 -0.57 -14.36
N LEU A 47 13.36 -1.78 -14.62
CA LEU A 47 12.80 -2.68 -13.62
C LEU A 47 13.85 -3.16 -12.59
N GLU A 48 15.13 -3.13 -12.95
CA GLU A 48 16.25 -3.38 -12.05
C GLU A 48 16.28 -2.42 -10.85
N LYS A 49 15.65 -1.24 -10.96
CA LYS A 49 15.55 -0.26 -9.87
C LYS A 49 14.46 -0.58 -8.86
N LEU A 50 13.51 -1.48 -9.18
CA LEU A 50 12.33 -1.71 -8.34
C LEU A 50 12.69 -2.27 -6.97
N ASN A 51 13.51 -3.32 -6.90
CA ASN A 51 13.85 -3.96 -5.63
C ASN A 51 14.55 -3.02 -4.63
N PRO A 52 15.67 -2.34 -4.98
CA PRO A 52 16.33 -1.42 -4.04
C PRO A 52 15.44 -0.22 -3.69
N LEU A 53 14.62 0.27 -4.64
CA LEU A 53 13.70 1.37 -4.38
C LEU A 53 12.55 0.96 -3.44
N ARG A 54 12.01 -0.25 -3.60
CA ARG A 54 11.01 -0.85 -2.69
C ARG A 54 11.55 -0.92 -1.28
N GLU A 55 12.71 -1.54 -1.09
CA GLU A 55 13.34 -1.70 0.24
C GLU A 55 13.56 -0.33 0.91
N LYS A 56 14.02 0.66 0.15
CA LYS A 56 14.19 2.02 0.68
C LYS A 56 12.87 2.70 1.02
N LEU A 57 11.84 2.53 0.19
CA LEU A 57 10.49 3.04 0.46
C LEU A 57 9.91 2.41 1.73
N GLU A 58 10.06 1.11 1.94
CA GLU A 58 9.61 0.41 3.15
C GLU A 58 10.28 1.00 4.41
N GLU A 59 11.62 1.13 4.39
CA GLU A 59 12.40 1.71 5.49
C GLU A 59 11.96 3.15 5.81
N GLN A 60 11.85 4.00 4.79
CA GLN A 60 11.52 5.41 4.97
C GLN A 60 10.05 5.61 5.32
N PHE A 61 9.14 4.81 4.77
CA PHE A 61 7.71 4.83 5.13
C PHE A 61 7.54 4.53 6.62
N GLN A 62 8.19 3.47 7.11
CA GLN A 62 8.16 3.12 8.52
C GLN A 62 8.62 4.29 9.39
N LYS A 63 9.79 4.86 9.08
CA LYS A 63 10.34 5.98 9.85
C LYS A 63 9.41 7.20 9.85
N LEU A 64 8.97 7.64 8.68
CA LEU A 64 8.12 8.82 8.53
C LEU A 64 6.74 8.64 9.16
N LEU A 65 6.18 7.43 9.10
CA LEU A 65 4.91 7.11 9.74
C LEU A 65 5.00 7.23 11.26
N PHE A 66 6.03 6.62 11.89
CA PHE A 66 6.22 6.69 13.34
C PHE A 66 6.63 8.09 13.82
N GLN A 67 7.23 8.90 12.96
CA GLN A 67 7.47 10.32 13.20
C GLN A 67 6.23 11.19 12.97
N LYS A 68 5.05 10.60 12.68
CA LYS A 68 3.79 11.31 12.45
C LYS A 68 3.88 12.35 11.31
N THR A 69 4.70 12.07 10.31
CA THR A 69 4.92 13.02 9.20
C THR A 69 3.74 13.02 8.21
N PHE A 70 3.04 11.89 8.09
CA PHE A 70 1.86 11.77 7.22
C PHE A 70 0.57 12.05 7.99
N ASN A 71 -0.39 12.70 7.31
CA ASN A 71 -1.78 12.73 7.76
C ASN A 71 -2.59 11.56 7.16
N SER A 72 -3.80 11.35 7.68
CA SER A 72 -4.67 10.25 7.25
C SER A 72 -4.97 10.25 5.75
N GLN A 73 -5.26 11.43 5.16
CA GLN A 73 -5.55 11.55 3.74
C GLN A 73 -4.36 11.17 2.85
N GLN A 74 -3.14 11.54 3.24
CA GLN A 74 -1.93 11.15 2.52
C GLN A 74 -1.72 9.64 2.52
N LEU A 75 -1.97 8.97 3.65
CA LEU A 75 -1.89 7.51 3.74
C LEU A 75 -2.94 6.82 2.86
N VAL A 76 -4.16 7.38 2.81
CA VAL A 76 -5.21 6.91 1.90
C VAL A 76 -4.77 7.10 0.44
N HIS A 77 -4.22 8.25 0.06
CA HIS A 77 -3.73 8.47 -1.31
C HIS A 77 -2.62 7.49 -1.69
N ILE A 78 -1.63 7.27 -0.81
CA ILE A 78 -0.55 6.28 -1.03
C ILE A 78 -1.16 4.89 -1.25
N THR A 79 -2.10 4.49 -0.40
CA THR A 79 -2.80 3.21 -0.49
C THR A 79 -3.57 3.09 -1.81
N VAL A 80 -4.35 4.11 -2.18
CA VAL A 80 -5.14 4.10 -3.41
C VAL A 80 -4.25 4.05 -4.65
N ILE A 81 -3.07 4.67 -4.64
CA ILE A 81 -2.10 4.57 -5.75
C ILE A 81 -1.55 3.14 -5.85
N ASN A 82 -1.23 2.49 -4.72
CA ASN A 82 -0.86 1.07 -4.69
C ASN A 82 -1.98 0.20 -5.31
N LEU A 83 -3.22 0.38 -4.84
CA LEU A 83 -4.37 -0.40 -5.29
C LEU A 83 -4.71 -0.15 -6.76
N PHE A 84 -4.63 1.10 -7.22
CA PHE A 84 -4.81 1.45 -8.63
C PHE A 84 -3.83 0.67 -9.50
N GLN A 85 -2.55 0.67 -9.13
CA GLN A 85 -1.51 0.00 -9.92
C GLN A 85 -1.62 -1.54 -9.83
N LEU A 86 -1.98 -2.10 -8.67
CA LEU A 86 -2.24 -3.53 -8.50
C LEU A 86 -3.41 -3.97 -9.38
N HIS A 87 -4.50 -3.21 -9.36
CA HIS A 87 -5.67 -3.48 -10.20
C HIS A 87 -5.34 -3.32 -11.69
N HIS A 88 -4.52 -2.34 -12.06
CA HIS A 88 -4.08 -2.15 -13.44
C HIS A 88 -3.25 -3.32 -13.98
N LEU A 89 -2.36 -3.88 -13.14
CA LEU A 89 -1.59 -5.07 -13.51
C LEU A 89 -2.45 -6.33 -13.55
N ARG A 90 -3.35 -6.48 -12.57
CA ARG A 90 -4.23 -7.64 -12.44
C ARG A 90 -5.60 -7.21 -11.95
N ASP A 91 -6.55 -7.06 -12.87
CA ASP A 91 -7.95 -6.76 -12.54
C ASP A 91 -8.67 -7.97 -11.91
N PHE A 92 -9.99 -7.86 -11.69
CA PHE A 92 -10.78 -8.91 -11.05
C PHE A 92 -10.99 -10.17 -11.90
N SER A 93 -10.77 -10.13 -13.23
CA SER A 93 -10.88 -11.32 -14.09
C SER A 93 -9.91 -12.43 -13.65
N ASN A 94 -8.80 -12.04 -13.02
CA ASN A 94 -7.77 -12.94 -12.52
C ASN A 94 -8.20 -13.79 -11.31
N GLU A 95 -9.34 -13.50 -10.68
CA GLU A 95 -9.90 -14.39 -9.66
C GLU A 95 -10.61 -15.61 -10.29
N THR A 96 -10.99 -15.52 -11.56
CA THR A 96 -11.78 -16.54 -12.26
C THR A 96 -11.06 -17.17 -13.46
N GLU A 97 -10.06 -16.51 -14.01
CA GLU A 97 -9.40 -16.90 -15.26
C GLU A 97 -7.88 -17.02 -15.10
N GLN A 98 -7.29 -18.08 -15.68
CA GLN A 98 -5.84 -18.24 -15.73
C GLN A 98 -5.24 -17.39 -16.84
N HIS A 99 -4.43 -16.41 -16.45
CA HIS A 99 -3.70 -15.53 -17.37
C HIS A 99 -2.21 -15.86 -17.39
N SER A 100 -1.61 -15.86 -18.58
CA SER A 100 -0.16 -15.94 -18.74
C SER A 100 0.46 -14.54 -18.70
N TYR A 101 1.26 -14.24 -17.68
CA TYR A 101 1.99 -12.97 -17.59
C TYR A 101 3.42 -13.12 -18.08
N SER A 102 3.94 -12.07 -18.72
CA SER A 102 5.36 -11.93 -19.02
C SER A 102 6.21 -11.84 -17.74
N GLN A 103 7.52 -12.06 -17.87
CA GLN A 103 8.45 -11.96 -16.75
C GLN A 103 8.45 -10.56 -16.13
N ASP A 104 8.36 -9.52 -16.96
CA ASP A 104 8.33 -8.13 -16.51
C ASP A 104 7.04 -7.81 -15.74
N GLU A 105 5.88 -8.27 -16.22
CA GLU A 105 4.60 -8.13 -15.51
C GLU A 105 4.61 -8.88 -14.18
N GLN A 106 5.18 -10.08 -14.14
CA GLN A 106 5.35 -10.85 -12.90
C GLN A 106 6.26 -10.12 -11.91
N LEU A 107 7.38 -9.55 -12.38
CA LEU A 107 8.29 -8.78 -11.55
C LEU A 107 7.61 -7.51 -10.99
N CYS A 108 6.94 -6.74 -11.85
CA CYS A 108 6.16 -5.57 -11.47
C CYS A 108 5.11 -5.89 -10.41
N TRP A 109 4.32 -6.96 -10.62
CA TRP A 109 3.33 -7.43 -9.67
C TRP A 109 3.96 -7.81 -8.33
N THR A 110 5.01 -8.64 -8.36
CA THR A 110 5.72 -9.12 -7.18
C THR A 110 6.25 -7.96 -6.35
N GLN A 111 6.91 -6.99 -6.98
CA GLN A 111 7.53 -5.84 -6.31
C GLN A 111 6.47 -4.90 -5.72
N LEU A 112 5.38 -4.64 -6.44
CA LEU A 112 4.31 -3.78 -5.98
C LEU A 112 3.49 -4.42 -4.86
N LEU A 113 3.15 -5.71 -4.98
CA LEU A 113 2.43 -6.45 -3.95
C LEU A 113 3.27 -6.55 -2.67
N ALA A 114 4.58 -6.75 -2.81
CA ALA A 114 5.53 -6.72 -1.70
C ALA A 114 5.49 -5.37 -0.97
N LEU A 115 5.58 -4.26 -1.72
CA LEU A 115 5.50 -2.91 -1.16
C LEU A 115 4.18 -2.69 -0.41
N PHE A 116 3.06 -3.07 -1.02
CA PHE A 116 1.73 -2.96 -0.43
C PHE A 116 1.62 -3.74 0.88
N MET A 117 2.03 -5.00 0.90
CA MET A 117 1.98 -5.85 2.10
C MET A 117 2.91 -5.34 3.20
N SER A 118 4.10 -4.84 2.85
CA SER A 118 5.01 -4.21 3.80
C SER A 118 4.39 -2.95 4.43
N PHE A 119 3.77 -2.08 3.61
CA PHE A 119 3.06 -0.89 4.09
C PHE A 119 1.87 -1.26 4.98
N LEU A 120 1.10 -2.29 4.61
CA LEU A 120 0.01 -2.82 5.41
C LEU A 120 0.49 -3.25 6.81
N GLY A 121 1.60 -3.99 6.88
CA GLY A 121 2.22 -4.37 8.15
C GLY A 121 2.60 -3.18 9.02
N ILE A 122 3.25 -2.18 8.41
CA ILE A 122 3.64 -0.94 9.09
C ILE A 122 2.41 -0.17 9.60
N LEU A 123 1.34 -0.09 8.80
CA LEU A 123 0.07 0.53 9.18
C LEU A 123 -0.62 -0.22 10.33
N CYS A 124 -0.63 -1.55 10.34
CA CYS A 124 -1.17 -2.36 11.44
C CYS A 124 -0.40 -2.14 12.74
N LYS A 125 0.94 -2.04 12.65
CA LYS A 125 1.82 -1.86 13.80
C LYS A 125 1.74 -0.45 14.40
N CYS A 126 1.43 0.56 13.58
CA CYS A 126 1.48 1.97 13.98
C CYS A 126 0.59 2.31 15.19
N PRO A 127 -0.69 1.92 15.26
CA PRO A 127 -1.53 2.21 16.43
C PRO A 127 -1.07 1.47 17.70
N LEU A 128 -0.39 0.33 17.56
CA LEU A 128 0.01 -0.54 18.67
C LEU A 128 1.28 -0.07 19.40
N GLN A 129 2.12 0.74 18.78
CA GLN A 129 3.37 1.21 19.40
C GLN A 129 3.22 2.51 20.20
N ASN A 130 2.06 3.16 20.12
CA ASN A 130 1.79 4.36 20.91
C ASN A 130 1.09 3.96 22.21
N ASP A 131 1.87 3.65 23.25
CA ASP A 131 1.42 3.90 24.61
C ASP A 131 1.17 5.42 24.70
N TYR A 132 -0.03 5.96 24.52
CA TYR A 132 -0.44 7.31 25.00
C TYR A 132 -1.89 7.61 24.59
N GLN A 133 -2.79 7.40 25.55
CA GLN A 133 -3.91 8.24 26.04
C GLN A 133 -4.57 9.37 25.23
N GLU A 134 -4.15 9.73 24.02
CA GLU A 134 -4.87 10.72 23.22
C GLU A 134 -5.76 10.03 22.18
N GLU A 135 -7.07 9.98 22.47
CA GLU A 135 -8.15 9.36 21.68
C GLU A 135 -8.15 9.71 20.18
N SER A 136 -7.46 10.79 19.77
CA SER A 136 -7.39 11.24 18.38
C SER A 136 -6.24 10.66 17.55
N TRP A 137 -5.21 10.03 18.14
CA TRP A 137 -3.94 9.75 17.43
C TRP A 137 -3.75 8.30 17.00
N GLY A 138 -4.47 7.35 17.62
CA GLY A 138 -4.46 5.96 17.17
C GLY A 138 -5.20 5.74 15.85
N SER A 139 -5.96 6.72 15.37
CA SER A 139 -6.94 6.55 14.29
C SER A 139 -6.46 6.96 12.90
N TYR A 140 -5.44 7.80 12.76
CA TYR A 140 -5.06 8.33 11.43
C TYR A 140 -4.60 7.28 10.39
N PRO A 141 -3.99 6.12 10.73
CA PRO A 141 -3.69 5.08 9.74
C PRO A 141 -4.91 4.18 9.45
N LEU A 142 -5.96 4.21 10.28
CA LEU A 142 -7.09 3.29 10.18
C LEU A 142 -7.87 3.41 8.86
N PRO A 143 -8.09 4.60 8.27
CA PRO A 143 -8.74 4.69 6.96
C PRO A 143 -7.94 4.00 5.84
N ALA A 144 -6.60 4.16 5.82
CA ALA A 144 -5.74 3.48 4.86
C ALA A 144 -5.73 1.96 5.08
N LEU A 145 -5.71 1.53 6.34
CA LEU A 145 -5.83 0.13 6.71
C LEU A 145 -7.17 -0.47 6.24
N LYS A 146 -8.28 0.22 6.50
CA LYS A 146 -9.62 -0.20 6.06
C LYS A 146 -9.66 -0.38 4.55
N VAL A 147 -9.21 0.61 3.78
CA VAL A 147 -9.18 0.55 2.31
C VAL A 147 -8.33 -0.64 1.82
N SER A 148 -7.19 -0.89 2.47
CA SER A 148 -6.32 -2.03 2.16
C SER A 148 -7.03 -3.37 2.41
N MET A 149 -7.71 -3.51 3.55
CA MET A 149 -8.45 -4.72 3.92
C MET A 149 -9.68 -4.94 3.04
N ASP A 150 -10.40 -3.88 2.67
CA ASP A 150 -11.54 -3.94 1.77
C ASP A 150 -11.12 -4.48 0.39
N TRP A 151 -9.95 -4.09 -0.12
CA TRP A 151 -9.40 -4.65 -1.36
C TRP A 151 -8.99 -6.12 -1.22
N LEU A 152 -8.25 -6.48 -0.15
CA LEU A 152 -7.84 -7.86 0.10
C LEU A 152 -9.05 -8.81 0.21
N LYS A 153 -10.12 -8.36 0.88
CA LYS A 153 -11.38 -9.12 1.00
C LYS A 153 -11.99 -9.47 -0.36
N LEU A 154 -11.80 -8.61 -1.36
CA LEU A 154 -12.31 -8.82 -2.73
C LEU A 154 -11.34 -9.62 -3.62
N ARG A 155 -10.14 -9.98 -3.12
CA ARG A 155 -9.08 -10.65 -3.88
C ARG A 155 -8.55 -11.90 -3.16
N PRO A 156 -9.36 -12.98 -3.01
CA PRO A 156 -8.93 -14.20 -2.33
C PRO A 156 -7.66 -14.83 -2.90
N SER A 157 -7.44 -14.77 -4.22
CA SER A 157 -6.24 -15.34 -4.87
C SER A 157 -4.94 -14.73 -4.36
N VAL A 158 -4.95 -13.46 -3.94
CA VAL A 158 -3.76 -12.74 -3.45
C VAL A 158 -3.17 -13.42 -2.21
N PHE A 159 -4.00 -14.07 -1.38
CA PHE A 159 -3.51 -14.79 -0.20
C PHE A 159 -2.71 -16.07 -0.53
N GLN A 160 -2.66 -16.49 -1.79
CA GLN A 160 -1.86 -17.63 -2.27
C GLN A 160 -0.54 -17.19 -2.92
N GLU A 161 -0.31 -15.88 -3.04
CA GLU A 161 0.91 -15.33 -3.63
C GLU A 161 2.09 -15.49 -2.65
N THR A 162 3.22 -16.01 -3.14
CA THR A 162 4.44 -16.23 -2.33
C THR A 162 4.87 -14.98 -1.55
N VAL A 163 4.72 -13.80 -2.17
CA VAL A 163 5.07 -12.50 -1.57
C VAL A 163 4.26 -12.19 -0.31
N VAL A 164 3.00 -12.64 -0.27
CA VAL A 164 2.10 -12.51 0.87
C VAL A 164 2.47 -13.52 1.95
N ASP A 165 2.80 -14.76 1.57
CA ASP A 165 3.27 -15.80 2.50
C ASP A 165 4.56 -15.40 3.22
N GLU A 166 5.51 -14.79 2.51
CA GLU A 166 6.74 -14.21 3.08
C GLU A 166 6.46 -13.11 4.11
N ARG A 167 5.29 -12.46 4.01
CA ARG A 167 4.87 -11.32 4.84
C ARG A 167 3.72 -11.66 5.78
N GLN A 168 3.51 -12.95 6.08
CA GLN A 168 2.49 -13.39 7.04
C GLN A 168 2.67 -12.82 8.46
N TYR A 169 3.85 -12.25 8.78
CA TYR A 169 4.11 -11.51 10.02
C TYR A 169 3.17 -10.31 10.21
N VAL A 170 2.48 -9.85 9.15
CA VAL A 170 1.47 -8.78 9.21
C VAL A 170 0.26 -9.21 10.04
N TRP A 171 -0.14 -10.48 9.98
CA TRP A 171 -1.40 -10.96 10.57
C TRP A 171 -1.43 -10.87 12.10
N PRO A 172 -0.38 -11.24 12.84
CA PRO A 172 -0.33 -11.02 14.29
C PRO A 172 -0.54 -9.55 14.70
N TRP A 173 -0.02 -8.59 13.93
CA TRP A 173 -0.24 -7.16 14.20
C TRP A 173 -1.68 -6.74 13.90
N LEU A 174 -2.25 -7.22 12.80
CA LEU A 174 -3.66 -6.99 12.50
C LEU A 174 -4.57 -7.53 13.61
N ILE A 175 -4.33 -8.76 14.07
CA ILE A 175 -5.10 -9.38 15.16
C ILE A 175 -4.98 -8.54 16.44
N SER A 176 -3.76 -8.14 16.80
CA SER A 176 -3.53 -7.31 17.99
C SER A 176 -4.28 -5.97 17.90
N LEU A 177 -4.30 -5.35 16.72
CA LEU A 177 -5.04 -4.12 16.46
C LEU A 177 -6.54 -4.33 16.56
N LEU A 178 -7.09 -5.37 15.94
CA LEU A 178 -8.52 -5.67 16.00
C LEU A 178 -8.97 -5.94 17.45
N ASN A 179 -8.18 -6.69 18.21
CA ASN A 179 -8.45 -6.98 19.61
C ASN A 179 -8.41 -5.71 20.49
N SER A 180 -7.62 -4.70 20.11
CA SER A 180 -7.57 -3.42 20.83
C SER A 180 -8.90 -2.65 20.79
N PHE A 181 -9.75 -2.92 19.80
CA PHE A 181 -11.10 -2.34 19.71
C PHE A 181 -12.14 -3.03 20.61
N GLN A 182 -11.77 -4.12 21.29
CA GLN A 182 -12.68 -4.92 22.13
C GLN A 182 -13.94 -5.37 21.35
N PRO A 183 -13.77 -6.14 20.26
CA PRO A 183 -14.86 -6.47 19.34
C PRO A 183 -15.98 -7.24 20.04
N ARG A 184 -17.23 -6.93 19.69
CA ARG A 184 -18.45 -7.60 20.17
C ARG A 184 -19.17 -8.31 19.02
N GLU A 185 -20.05 -9.25 19.35
CA GLU A 185 -20.86 -9.96 18.33
C GLU A 185 -21.75 -9.00 17.51
N GLU A 186 -22.18 -7.88 18.11
CA GLU A 186 -22.96 -6.86 17.42
C GLU A 186 -22.18 -6.20 16.26
N ASP A 187 -20.85 -6.08 16.37
CA ASP A 187 -20.01 -5.46 15.34
C ASP A 187 -19.91 -6.34 14.06
N LEU A 188 -20.16 -7.64 14.20
CA LEU A 188 -20.19 -8.62 13.10
C LEU A 188 -21.59 -8.72 12.47
N SER A 189 -22.59 -8.18 13.16
CA SER A 189 -23.99 -8.21 12.75
C SER A 189 -24.25 -7.06 11.76
N CYS A 190 -24.08 -7.29 10.46
CA CYS A 190 -24.50 -6.32 9.45
C CYS A 190 -26.00 -6.00 9.63
N PRO A 191 -26.41 -4.74 9.89
CA PRO A 191 -27.81 -4.38 9.74
C PRO A 191 -28.09 -4.35 8.24
N ASN A 192 -28.63 -5.46 7.72
CA ASN A 192 -29.30 -5.47 6.43
C ASN A 192 -30.33 -4.33 6.42
N GLY A 193 -30.16 -3.38 5.49
CA GLY A 193 -31.22 -2.47 5.07
C GLY A 193 -31.70 -1.46 6.11
N LYS A 194 -30.95 -0.36 6.29
CA LYS A 194 -31.61 0.94 6.40
C LYS A 194 -31.29 1.73 5.14
N ASN A 195 -32.23 1.69 4.20
CA ASN A 195 -32.38 2.71 3.17
C ASN A 195 -32.23 4.07 3.85
N ILE A 196 -31.19 4.81 3.49
CA ILE A 196 -31.10 6.24 3.77
C ILE A 196 -32.03 6.88 2.73
N PRO A 197 -33.16 7.51 3.12
CA PRO A 197 -33.97 8.27 2.18
C PRO A 197 -33.15 9.45 1.66
N LEU A 198 -33.25 9.69 0.34
CA LEU A 198 -32.77 10.89 -0.35
C LEU A 198 -33.33 12.18 0.27
#